data_AF-A0A834MAJ1-F1
#
_entry.id   AF-A0A834MAJ1-F1
#
_cell.length_a   1.000
_cell.length_b   1.000
_cell.length_c   1.000
_cell.angle_alpha   90.00
_cell.angle_beta   90.00
_cell.angle_gamma   90.00
#
_symmetry.space_group_name_H-M   'P 1'
#
loop_
_entity.id
_entity.type
_entity.pdbx_description
1 polymer ?
#
loop_
_entity_poly.entity_id
_entity_poly.type
_entity_poly.pdbx_seq_one_letter_code
_entity_poly.pdbx_strand_id
1 'polypeptide(L)'
;MEPLKWKNAFKTSQSLLTWCEVWILDKKRTWISNIKTTFFALATIIFDITLLMEMQLLFNRRDYEAISIHLATLSLYVGFTIKIIMFMRKTEQLRNLIELFDWPGLDDIPAQFQQNKTRSIMSSNFISRFYFITVSFNITLYLNRPLYSSYFEYPIEFSYPLPYWGKYCLIALQVFCVYYTVLVGIAFDLLHASLARTATELLDILCKTITSFKPVNKDNPEAEELKFLTNCAIKHRHIIRKVVLI
;
A
#
# COMPACT_ATOMS: atom_id res chain seq x y z
N MET A 1 -3.79 -26.70 -14.24
CA MET A 1 -3.41 -25.37 -13.73
C MET A 1 -3.87 -25.30 -12.28
N GLU A 2 -2.98 -25.03 -11.33
CA GLU A 2 -3.38 -24.83 -9.93
C GLU A 2 -4.31 -23.62 -9.79
N PRO A 3 -5.34 -23.69 -8.92
CA PRO A 3 -6.24 -22.57 -8.72
C PRO A 3 -5.50 -21.37 -8.10
N LEU A 4 -5.68 -20.19 -8.68
CA LEU A 4 -5.13 -18.94 -8.15
C LEU A 4 -5.72 -18.66 -6.77
N LYS A 5 -4.86 -18.46 -5.77
CA LYS A 5 -5.24 -18.05 -4.42
C LYS A 5 -5.51 -16.55 -4.33
N TRP A 6 -6.45 -16.13 -3.48
CA TRP A 6 -6.77 -14.72 -3.25
C TRP A 6 -5.55 -13.89 -2.82
N LYS A 7 -4.66 -14.48 -2.03
CA LYS A 7 -3.39 -13.86 -1.63
C LYS A 7 -2.56 -13.31 -2.80
N ASN A 8 -2.69 -13.91 -3.99
CA ASN A 8 -1.97 -13.45 -5.18
C ASN A 8 -2.41 -12.05 -5.66
N ALA A 9 -3.55 -11.53 -5.23
CA ALA A 9 -3.96 -10.16 -5.51
C ALA A 9 -3.03 -9.13 -4.86
N PHE A 10 -2.33 -9.50 -3.76
CA PHE A 10 -1.44 -8.62 -3.00
C PHE A 10 0.03 -8.79 -3.35
N LYS A 11 0.38 -9.71 -4.25
CA LYS A 11 1.79 -10.07 -4.52
C LYS A 11 2.63 -8.87 -4.96
N THR A 12 2.06 -8.00 -5.78
CA THR A 12 2.76 -6.81 -6.30
C THR A 12 3.03 -5.80 -5.18
N SER A 13 2.03 -5.47 -4.36
CA SER A 13 2.21 -4.54 -3.23
C SER A 13 3.13 -5.11 -2.14
N GLN A 14 3.04 -6.42 -1.86
CA GLN A 14 3.96 -7.10 -0.93
C GLN A 14 5.40 -7.04 -1.44
N SER A 15 5.63 -7.34 -2.73
CA SER A 15 6.97 -7.27 -3.33
C SER A 15 7.57 -5.86 -3.23
N LEU A 16 6.76 -4.82 -3.43
CA LEU A 16 7.20 -3.44 -3.31
C LEU A 16 7.54 -3.06 -1.87
N LEU A 17 6.69 -3.42 -0.90
CA LEU A 17 6.97 -3.15 0.50
C LEU A 17 8.17 -3.95 1.00
N THR A 18 8.40 -5.17 0.49
CA THR A 18 9.62 -5.95 0.78
C THR A 18 10.85 -5.28 0.18
N TRP A 19 10.77 -4.80 -1.06
CA TRP A 19 11.89 -4.11 -1.71
C TRP A 19 12.25 -2.79 -1.00
N CYS A 20 11.25 -2.11 -0.45
CA CYS A 20 11.46 -0.93 0.40
C CYS A 20 11.89 -1.31 1.83
N GLU A 21 12.09 -2.59 2.15
CA GLU A 21 12.47 -3.09 3.49
C GLU A 21 11.46 -2.76 4.60
N VAL A 22 10.25 -2.37 4.20
CA VAL A 22 9.15 -2.04 5.11
C VAL A 22 8.41 -3.33 5.48
N TRP A 23 8.23 -4.27 4.53
CA TRP A 23 7.61 -5.57 4.78
C TRP A 23 8.60 -6.64 5.23
N ILE A 24 8.46 -7.09 6.48
CA ILE A 24 9.32 -8.12 7.05
C ILE A 24 8.77 -9.50 6.65
N LEU A 25 9.50 -10.21 5.79
CA LEU A 25 9.14 -11.55 5.32
C LEU A 25 9.21 -12.60 6.46
N ASP A 26 10.20 -12.49 7.34
CA ASP A 26 10.40 -13.43 8.44
C ASP A 26 9.63 -13.03 9.71
N LYS A 27 9.08 -14.02 10.44
CA LYS A 27 8.45 -13.79 11.76
C LYS A 27 9.43 -13.22 12.80
N LYS A 28 10.74 -13.26 12.52
CA LYS A 28 11.78 -12.64 13.34
C LYS A 28 12.42 -11.50 12.56
N ARG A 29 12.13 -10.27 12.98
CA ARG A 29 12.83 -9.07 12.50
C ARG A 29 14.30 -9.20 12.89
N THR A 30 15.20 -9.22 11.91
CA THR A 30 16.63 -9.20 12.19
C THR A 30 17.02 -7.85 12.75
N TRP A 31 18.02 -7.80 13.65
CA TRP A 31 18.54 -6.55 14.20
C TRP A 31 19.01 -5.58 13.11
N ILE A 32 19.55 -6.11 12.00
CA ILE A 32 19.97 -5.35 10.83
C ILE A 32 18.77 -4.68 10.13
N SER A 33 17.64 -5.39 9.97
CA SER A 33 16.41 -4.81 9.40
C SER A 33 15.87 -3.67 10.26
N ASN A 34 15.91 -3.80 11.60
CA ASN A 34 15.54 -2.73 12.53
C ASN A 34 16.38 -1.47 12.33
N ILE A 35 17.71 -1.61 12.33
CA ILE A 35 18.61 -0.46 12.16
C ILE A 35 18.36 0.26 10.84
N LYS A 36 18.24 -0.49 9.74
CA LYS A 36 17.97 0.08 8.42
C LYS A 36 16.65 0.83 8.38
N THR A 37 15.57 0.22 8.90
CA THR A 37 14.25 0.86 8.91
C THR A 37 14.27 2.15 9.75
N THR A 38 14.93 2.13 10.91
CA THR A 38 15.10 3.31 11.77
C THR A 38 15.91 4.39 11.07
N PHE A 39 17.00 4.03 10.38
CA PHE A 39 17.78 4.97 9.59
C PHE A 39 16.94 5.62 8.49
N PHE A 40 16.14 4.85 7.75
CA PHE A 40 15.24 5.38 6.73
C PHE A 40 14.19 6.32 7.32
N ALA A 41 13.59 5.96 8.46
CA ALA A 41 12.64 6.81 9.15
C ALA A 41 13.27 8.13 9.62
N LEU A 42 14.49 8.08 10.16
CA LEU A 42 15.24 9.28 10.56
C LEU A 42 15.59 10.14 9.35
N ALA A 43 16.03 9.54 8.24
CA ALA A 43 16.30 10.27 6.99
C ALA A 43 15.06 10.99 6.47
N THR A 44 13.88 10.36 6.50
CA THR A 44 12.62 11.00 6.11
C THR A 44 12.22 12.15 7.04
N ILE A 45 12.44 12.02 8.36
CA ILE A 45 12.18 13.11 9.31
C ILE A 45 13.12 14.28 9.05
N ILE A 46 14.41 14.02 8.80
CA ILE A 46 15.38 15.07 8.47
C ILE A 46 14.97 15.78 7.16
N PHE A 47 14.53 15.01 6.16
CA PHE A 47 14.00 15.57 4.92
C PHE A 47 12.74 16.43 5.15
N ASP A 48 11.79 16.00 5.97
CA ASP A 48 10.62 16.82 6.30
C ASP A 48 11.03 18.13 7.02
N ILE A 49 12.08 18.10 7.85
CA ILE A 49 12.63 19.30 8.48
C ILE A 49 13.23 20.26 7.43
N THR A 50 13.92 19.78 6.40
CA THR A 50 14.46 20.67 5.36
C THR A 50 13.34 21.36 4.58
N LEU A 51 12.23 20.68 4.33
CA LEU A 51 11.03 21.28 3.72
C LEU A 51 10.40 22.35 4.63
N LEU A 52 10.34 22.10 5.95
CA LEU A 52 9.86 23.09 6.92
C LEU A 52 10.75 24.33 6.98
N MET A 53 12.07 24.16 6.91
CA MET A 53 13.01 25.28 6.84
C MET A 53 12.74 26.14 5.59
N GLU A 54 12.57 25.53 4.42
CA GLU A 54 12.26 26.26 3.20
C GLU A 54 10.94 27.03 3.33
N MET A 55 9.89 26.38 3.86
CA MET A 55 8.59 27.03 4.12
C MET A 55 8.71 28.25 5.03
N GLN A 56 9.52 28.17 6.09
CA GLN A 56 9.77 29.29 6.99
C GLN A 56 10.45 30.46 6.27
N LEU A 57 11.41 30.16 5.40
CA LEU A 57 12.14 31.17 4.63
C LEU A 57 11.24 31.84 3.58
N LEU A 58 10.42 31.09 2.86
CA LEU A 58 9.43 31.62 1.92
C LEU A 58 8.39 32.50 2.62
N PHE A 59 7.93 32.07 3.81
CA PHE A 59 7.03 32.86 4.65
C PHE A 59 7.64 34.21 5.04
N ASN A 60 8.91 34.23 5.45
CA ASN A 60 9.62 35.47 5.76
C ASN A 60 9.79 36.38 4.54
N ARG A 61 9.93 35.81 3.33
CA ARG A 61 9.99 36.56 2.06
C ARG A 61 8.64 37.03 1.54
N ARG A 62 7.52 36.60 2.16
CA ARG A 62 6.13 36.88 1.73
C ARG A 62 5.81 36.39 0.31
N ASP A 63 6.46 35.30 -0.11
CA ASP A 63 6.24 34.68 -1.41
C ASP A 63 5.09 33.67 -1.35
N TYR A 64 3.85 34.17 -1.35
CA TYR A 64 2.66 33.34 -1.15
C TYR A 64 2.39 32.33 -2.27
N GLU A 65 2.87 32.61 -3.49
CA GLU A 65 2.77 31.68 -4.62
C GLU A 65 3.66 30.46 -4.38
N ALA A 66 4.95 30.68 -4.07
CA ALA A 66 5.88 29.60 -3.77
C ALA A 66 5.48 28.80 -2.51
N ILE A 67 4.92 29.48 -1.50
CA ILE A 67 4.39 28.83 -0.28
C ILE A 67 3.28 27.84 -0.62
N SER A 68 2.36 28.19 -1.53
CA SER A 68 1.25 27.30 -1.89
C SER A 68 1.73 25.98 -2.52
N ILE A 69 2.74 26.06 -3.37
CA ILE A 69 3.36 24.91 -4.06
C ILE A 69 4.16 24.06 -3.06
N HIS A 70 4.93 24.70 -2.18
CA HIS A 70 5.71 24.01 -1.15
C HIS A 70 4.83 23.37 -0.07
N LEU A 71 3.68 23.98 0.26
CA LEU A 71 2.73 23.41 1.20
C LEU A 71 2.14 22.09 0.68
N ALA A 72 1.78 22.02 -0.61
CA ALA A 72 1.31 20.79 -1.23
C ALA A 72 2.38 19.69 -1.18
N THR A 73 3.63 20.07 -1.49
CA THR A 73 4.80 19.20 -1.47
C THR A 73 5.07 18.66 -0.05
N LEU A 74 5.10 19.53 0.95
CA LEU A 74 5.25 19.18 2.36
C LEU A 74 4.12 18.25 2.83
N SER A 75 2.86 18.60 2.53
CA SER A 75 1.69 17.81 2.95
C SER A 75 1.75 16.38 2.40
N LEU A 76 2.21 16.24 1.14
CA LEU A 76 2.37 14.95 0.49
C LEU A 76 3.45 14.09 1.17
N TYR A 77 4.64 14.63 1.41
CA TYR A 77 5.74 13.88 2.02
C TYR A 77 5.50 13.57 3.50
N VAL A 78 5.00 14.55 4.28
CA VAL A 78 4.59 14.32 5.67
C VAL A 78 3.50 13.25 5.74
N GLY A 79 2.53 13.28 4.83
CA GLY A 79 1.50 12.25 4.71
C GLY A 79 2.09 10.84 4.49
N PHE A 80 3.09 10.72 3.61
CA PHE A 80 3.80 9.45 3.40
C PHE A 80 4.66 9.03 4.60
N THR A 81 5.35 9.96 5.27
CA THR A 81 6.08 9.71 6.51
C THR A 81 5.15 9.14 7.59
N ILE A 82 3.95 9.71 7.75
CA ILE A 82 2.93 9.20 8.68
C ILE A 82 2.51 7.78 8.29
N LYS A 83 2.24 7.51 6.99
CA LYS A 83 1.91 6.15 6.52
C LYS A 83 3.01 5.13 6.86
N ILE A 84 4.29 5.50 6.66
CA ILE A 84 5.45 4.66 7.01
C ILE A 84 5.45 4.33 8.51
N ILE A 85 5.30 5.34 9.37
CA ILE A 85 5.27 5.17 10.83
C ILE A 85 4.09 4.29 11.26
N MET A 86 2.88 4.58 10.75
CA MET A 86 1.69 3.79 11.04
C MET A 86 1.89 2.32 10.67
N PHE A 87 2.46 2.06 9.50
CA PHE A 87 2.68 0.71 9.06
C PHE A 87 3.73 -0.01 9.91
N MET A 88 4.86 0.64 10.26
CA MET A 88 5.85 0.04 11.15
C MET A 88 5.23 -0.41 12.47
N ARG A 89 4.22 0.33 12.98
CA ARG A 89 3.49 -0.03 14.20
C ARG A 89 2.44 -1.13 14.00
N LYS A 90 1.93 -1.30 12.78
CA LYS A 90 0.80 -2.18 12.45
C LYS A 90 1.16 -3.32 11.49
N THR A 91 2.45 -3.56 11.25
CA THR A 91 2.94 -4.52 10.26
C THR A 91 2.45 -5.94 10.55
N GLU A 92 2.46 -6.36 11.83
CA GLU A 92 2.01 -7.69 12.23
C GLU A 92 0.51 -7.88 11.99
N GLN A 93 -0.32 -6.89 12.33
CA GLN A 93 -1.76 -6.95 12.05
C GLN A 93 -2.04 -7.07 10.56
N LEU A 94 -1.35 -6.28 9.73
CA LEU A 94 -1.56 -6.30 8.29
C LEU A 94 -1.07 -7.60 7.66
N ARG A 95 0.03 -8.17 8.17
CA ARG A 95 0.50 -9.50 7.77
C ARG A 95 -0.53 -10.57 8.12
N ASN A 96 -1.03 -10.59 9.35
CA ASN A 96 -2.05 -11.54 9.79
C ASN A 96 -3.29 -11.43 8.91
N LEU A 97 -3.74 -10.21 8.58
CA LEU A 97 -4.85 -9.95 7.68
C LEU A 97 -4.61 -10.55 6.28
N ILE A 98 -3.43 -10.37 5.68
CA ILE A 98 -3.13 -10.95 4.36
C ILE A 98 -3.03 -12.48 4.43
N GLU A 99 -2.49 -13.04 5.51
CA GLU A 99 -2.45 -14.50 5.72
C GLU A 99 -3.86 -15.11 5.82
N LEU A 100 -4.88 -14.35 6.23
CA LEU A 100 -6.28 -14.82 6.17
C LEU A 100 -6.74 -15.14 4.75
N PHE A 101 -6.25 -14.43 3.73
CA PHE A 101 -6.59 -14.69 2.33
C PHE A 101 -5.92 -15.95 1.75
N ASP A 102 -5.11 -16.66 2.56
CA ASP A 102 -4.57 -18.00 2.25
C ASP A 102 -5.41 -19.11 2.91
N TRP A 103 -6.48 -18.76 3.64
CA TRP A 103 -7.33 -19.75 4.32
C TRP A 103 -8.11 -20.60 3.28
N PRO A 104 -8.04 -21.94 3.34
CA PRO A 104 -8.70 -22.81 2.37
C PRO A 104 -10.20 -22.57 2.22
N GLY A 105 -10.88 -22.14 3.29
CA GLY A 105 -12.31 -21.85 3.27
C GLY A 105 -12.72 -20.65 2.41
N LEU A 106 -11.78 -19.75 2.06
CA LEU A 106 -12.01 -18.64 1.13
C LEU A 106 -11.81 -19.04 -0.34
N ASP A 107 -11.11 -20.16 -0.59
CA ASP A 107 -10.91 -20.70 -1.92
C ASP A 107 -12.02 -21.69 -2.33
N ASP A 108 -12.82 -22.16 -1.36
CA ASP A 108 -14.03 -22.97 -1.50
C ASP A 108 -15.20 -22.14 -2.07
N ILE A 109 -15.03 -21.72 -3.33
CA ILE A 109 -15.97 -20.92 -4.12
C ILE A 109 -16.62 -21.83 -5.19
N PRO A 110 -17.95 -21.73 -5.41
CA PRO A 110 -18.62 -22.47 -6.47
C PRO A 110 -17.93 -22.32 -7.83
N ALA A 111 -17.83 -23.40 -8.60
CA ALA A 111 -17.10 -23.43 -9.88
C ALA A 111 -17.53 -22.30 -10.84
N GLN A 112 -18.82 -21.96 -10.84
CA GLN A 112 -19.40 -20.87 -11.65
C GLN A 112 -18.82 -19.47 -11.35
N PHE A 113 -18.22 -19.26 -10.17
CA PHE A 113 -17.62 -17.97 -9.77
C PHE A 113 -16.09 -17.98 -9.75
N GLN A 114 -15.44 -19.10 -10.09
CA GLN A 114 -13.97 -19.20 -10.15
C GLN A 114 -13.35 -18.27 -11.21
N GLN A 115 -14.08 -18.00 -12.30
CA GLN A 115 -13.65 -17.04 -13.32
C GLN A 115 -13.62 -15.60 -12.79
N ASN A 116 -14.60 -15.23 -11.95
CA ASN A 116 -14.67 -13.90 -11.33
C ASN A 116 -13.47 -13.67 -10.40
N LYS A 117 -13.17 -14.64 -9.54
CA LYS A 117 -11.97 -14.66 -8.70
C LYS A 117 -10.71 -14.44 -9.54
N THR A 118 -10.54 -15.23 -10.59
CA THR A 118 -9.36 -15.16 -11.48
C THR A 118 -9.23 -13.78 -12.11
N ARG A 119 -10.33 -13.24 -12.67
CA ARG A 119 -10.35 -11.90 -13.27
C ARG A 119 -10.03 -10.82 -12.26
N SER A 120 -10.56 -10.92 -11.04
CA SER A 120 -10.31 -9.96 -9.97
C SER A 120 -8.83 -9.93 -9.55
N ILE A 121 -8.23 -11.11 -9.35
CA ILE A 121 -6.79 -11.24 -9.03
C ILE A 121 -5.91 -10.69 -10.17
N MET A 122 -6.24 -11.01 -11.43
CA MET A 122 -5.49 -10.51 -12.59
C MET A 122 -5.61 -8.99 -12.73
N SER A 123 -6.82 -8.42 -12.61
CA SER A 123 -7.02 -6.97 -12.64
C SER A 123 -6.30 -6.26 -11.51
N SER A 124 -6.32 -6.80 -10.28
CA SER A 124 -5.61 -6.21 -9.14
C SER A 124 -4.11 -6.11 -9.40
N ASN A 125 -3.52 -7.18 -9.94
CA ASN A 125 -2.10 -7.20 -10.30
C ASN A 125 -1.79 -6.27 -11.48
N PHE A 126 -2.65 -6.23 -12.50
CA PHE A 126 -2.47 -5.33 -13.64
C PHE A 126 -2.49 -3.85 -13.20
N ILE A 127 -3.51 -3.45 -12.44
CA ILE A 127 -3.63 -2.08 -11.91
C ILE A 127 -2.43 -1.75 -11.04
N SER A 128 -2.01 -2.67 -10.16
CA SER A 128 -0.86 -2.46 -9.29
C SER A 128 0.44 -2.20 -10.07
N ARG A 129 0.69 -3.01 -11.12
CA ARG A 129 1.88 -2.84 -11.96
C ARG A 129 1.82 -1.56 -12.79
N PHE A 130 0.68 -1.28 -13.41
CA PHE A 130 0.48 -0.08 -14.22
C PHE A 130 0.65 1.19 -13.39
N TYR A 131 0.03 1.24 -12.20
CA TYR A 131 0.16 2.37 -11.28
C TYR A 131 1.60 2.54 -10.79
N PHE A 132 2.26 1.44 -10.39
CA PHE A 132 3.68 1.49 -10.00
C PHE A 132 4.57 2.06 -11.12
N ILE A 133 4.47 1.54 -12.35
CA ILE A 133 5.27 2.02 -13.49
C ILE A 133 5.01 3.51 -13.75
N THR A 134 3.74 3.91 -13.75
CA THR A 134 3.34 5.30 -14.02
C THR A 134 3.91 6.25 -12.99
N VAL A 135 3.84 5.90 -11.71
CA VAL A 135 4.35 6.79 -10.67
C VAL A 135 5.87 6.75 -10.58
N SER A 136 6.51 5.58 -10.71
CA SER A 136 7.97 5.51 -10.79
C SER A 136 8.52 6.38 -11.91
N PHE A 137 7.89 6.35 -13.10
CA PHE A 137 8.26 7.21 -14.21
C PHE A 137 8.12 8.71 -13.86
N ASN A 138 7.01 9.11 -13.25
CA ASN A 138 6.79 10.50 -12.83
C ASN A 138 7.81 10.96 -11.77
N ILE A 139 8.11 10.12 -10.77
CA ILE A 139 9.15 10.43 -9.77
C ILE A 139 10.51 10.59 -10.45
N THR A 140 10.86 9.69 -11.37
CA THR A 140 12.13 9.78 -12.10
C THR A 140 12.22 11.08 -12.89
N LEU A 141 11.16 11.50 -13.59
CA LEU A 141 11.15 12.80 -14.26
C LEU A 141 11.33 13.94 -13.25
N TYR A 142 10.52 13.96 -12.18
CA TYR A 142 10.57 14.99 -11.15
C TYR A 142 11.96 15.13 -10.51
N LEU A 143 12.59 14.02 -10.16
CA LEU A 143 13.91 14.01 -9.54
C LEU A 143 15.04 14.44 -10.48
N ASN A 144 14.87 14.24 -11.79
CA ASN A 144 15.84 14.67 -12.79
C ASN A 144 15.61 16.10 -13.30
N ARG A 145 14.62 16.83 -12.75
CA ARG A 145 14.33 18.24 -13.10
C ARG A 145 15.58 19.15 -13.16
N PRO A 146 16.56 19.02 -12.25
CA PRO A 146 17.78 19.82 -12.32
C PRO A 146 18.66 19.56 -13.56
N LEU A 147 18.53 18.38 -14.18
CA LEU A 147 19.34 18.01 -15.35
C LEU A 147 18.81 18.60 -16.65
N TYR A 148 17.51 18.92 -16.71
CA TYR A 148 16.86 19.40 -17.94
C TYR A 148 16.23 20.79 -17.82
N SER A 149 16.37 21.46 -16.66
CA SER A 149 15.90 22.83 -16.46
C SER A 149 16.93 23.64 -15.69
N SER A 150 17.48 24.69 -16.32
CA SER A 150 18.45 25.62 -15.72
C SER A 150 17.89 26.43 -14.55
N TYR A 151 16.57 26.46 -14.38
CA TYR A 151 15.90 27.15 -13.28
C TYR A 151 15.98 26.37 -11.94
N PHE A 152 16.17 25.04 -11.97
CA PHE A 152 16.13 24.21 -10.76
C PHE A 152 17.50 23.68 -10.42
N GLU A 153 18.06 24.11 -9.28
CA GLU A 153 19.32 23.56 -8.77
C GLU A 153 19.14 22.24 -8.00
N TYR A 154 17.94 21.99 -7.49
CA TYR A 154 17.58 20.86 -6.65
C TYR A 154 16.29 20.20 -7.16
N PRO A 155 16.11 18.88 -6.97
CA PRO A 155 14.83 18.21 -7.24
C PRO A 155 13.64 18.88 -6.55
N ILE A 156 13.84 19.29 -5.30
CA ILE A 156 12.92 20.12 -4.53
C ILE A 156 13.66 21.39 -4.16
N GLU A 157 13.04 22.53 -4.46
CA GLU A 157 13.60 23.84 -4.22
C GLU A 157 14.03 24.03 -2.76
N PHE A 158 15.21 24.62 -2.59
CA PHE A 158 15.83 24.85 -1.30
C PHE A 158 16.75 26.06 -1.40
N SER A 159 16.39 27.13 -0.70
CA SER A 159 16.99 28.46 -0.80
C SER A 159 18.08 28.73 0.22
N TYR A 160 18.29 27.84 1.20
CA TYR A 160 19.34 28.04 2.20
C TYR A 160 20.73 27.86 1.59
N PRO A 161 21.68 28.76 1.87
CA PRO A 161 23.04 28.65 1.37
C PRO A 161 23.73 27.44 1.99
N LEU A 162 24.07 26.46 1.17
CA LEU A 162 24.83 25.27 1.57
C LEU A 162 26.24 25.32 0.99
N PRO A 163 27.26 24.83 1.72
CA PRO A 163 28.58 24.60 1.14
C PRO A 163 28.49 23.53 0.02
N TYR A 164 29.47 23.50 -0.88
CA TYR A 164 29.49 22.59 -2.04
C TYR A 164 29.15 21.14 -1.68
N TRP A 165 29.78 20.57 -0.65
CA TRP A 165 29.47 19.22 -0.17
C TRP A 165 28.05 19.08 0.40
N GLY A 166 27.57 20.12 1.10
CA GLY A 166 26.20 20.15 1.63
C GLY A 166 25.14 20.09 0.53
N LYS A 167 25.40 20.74 -0.62
CA LYS A 167 24.50 20.68 -1.79
C LYS A 167 24.31 19.24 -2.30
N TYR A 168 25.38 18.49 -2.52
CA TYR A 168 25.26 17.10 -3.00
C TYR A 168 24.66 16.16 -1.96
N CYS A 169 24.98 16.37 -0.68
CA CYS A 169 24.34 15.62 0.40
C CYS A 169 22.82 15.86 0.43
N LEU A 170 22.37 17.11 0.26
CA LEU A 170 20.95 17.42 0.19
C LEU A 170 20.29 16.81 -1.04
N ILE A 171 20.91 16.90 -2.23
CA ILE A 171 20.38 16.26 -3.44
C ILE A 171 20.23 14.74 -3.24
N ALA A 172 21.25 14.09 -2.69
CA ALA A 172 21.19 12.66 -2.41
C ALA A 172 20.09 12.31 -1.39
N LEU A 173 19.94 13.12 -0.34
CA LEU A 173 18.86 12.98 0.64
C LEU A 173 17.49 13.14 -0.01
N GLN A 174 17.28 14.20 -0.80
CA GLN A 174 16.00 14.44 -1.48
C GLN A 174 15.65 13.31 -2.44
N VAL A 175 16.60 12.88 -3.30
CA VAL A 175 16.39 11.77 -4.23
C VAL A 175 16.01 10.49 -3.48
N PHE A 176 16.77 10.15 -2.44
CA PHE A 176 16.52 8.97 -1.63
C PHE A 176 15.15 9.05 -0.93
N CYS A 177 14.87 10.13 -0.19
CA CYS A 177 13.66 10.28 0.61
C CYS A 177 12.40 10.38 -0.25
N VAL A 178 12.42 11.14 -1.35
CA VAL A 178 11.28 11.24 -2.27
C VAL A 178 10.98 9.87 -2.88
N TYR A 179 12.00 9.20 -3.40
CA TYR A 179 11.80 7.90 -4.02
C TYR A 179 11.29 6.87 -3.00
N TYR A 180 11.88 6.82 -1.81
CA TYR A 180 11.47 5.93 -0.73
C TYR A 180 10.05 6.20 -0.23
N THR A 181 9.73 7.45 0.13
CA THR A 181 8.42 7.82 0.70
C THR A 181 7.28 7.59 -0.28
N VAL A 182 7.45 7.97 -1.55
CA VAL A 182 6.42 7.80 -2.56
C VAL A 182 6.20 6.32 -2.89
N LEU A 183 7.26 5.53 -3.03
CA LEU A 183 7.11 4.09 -3.30
C LEU A 183 6.43 3.35 -2.17
N VAL A 184 6.81 3.63 -0.93
CA VAL A 184 6.15 3.04 0.24
C VAL A 184 4.69 3.50 0.32
N GLY A 185 4.43 4.79 0.09
CA GLY A 185 3.09 5.37 0.06
C GLY A 185 2.17 4.68 -0.95
N ILE A 186 2.65 4.48 -2.17
CA ILE A 186 1.93 3.80 -3.25
C ILE A 186 1.70 2.34 -2.93
N ALA A 187 2.71 1.67 -2.38
CA ALA A 187 2.56 0.27 -2.03
C ALA A 187 1.47 0.07 -0.96
N PHE A 188 1.27 1.04 -0.06
CA PHE A 188 0.11 1.06 0.84
C PHE A 188 -1.21 1.30 0.13
N ASP A 189 -1.27 2.29 -0.75
CA ASP A 189 -2.50 2.61 -1.46
C ASP A 189 -2.95 1.43 -2.34
N LEU A 190 -2.00 0.75 -2.99
CA LEU A 190 -2.23 -0.47 -3.75
C LEU A 190 -2.67 -1.65 -2.87
N LEU A 191 -2.06 -1.80 -1.70
CA LEU A 191 -2.45 -2.86 -0.76
C LEU A 191 -3.88 -2.63 -0.25
N HIS A 192 -4.21 -1.40 0.14
CA HIS A 192 -5.54 -1.02 0.60
C HIS A 192 -6.59 -1.19 -0.52
N ALA A 193 -6.30 -0.71 -1.73
CA ALA A 193 -7.20 -0.88 -2.87
C ALA A 193 -7.42 -2.36 -3.22
N SER A 194 -6.36 -3.17 -3.18
CA SER A 194 -6.46 -4.62 -3.42
C SER A 194 -7.28 -5.32 -2.33
N LEU A 195 -7.15 -4.90 -1.06
CA LEU A 195 -7.91 -5.46 0.06
C LEU A 195 -9.39 -5.13 -0.08
N ALA A 196 -9.71 -3.86 -0.33
CA ALA A 196 -11.08 -3.41 -0.56
C ALA A 196 -11.72 -4.16 -1.73
N ARG A 197 -11.03 -4.23 -2.88
CA ARG A 197 -11.51 -4.95 -4.07
C ARG A 197 -11.76 -6.43 -3.80
N THR A 198 -10.83 -7.10 -3.13
CA THR A 198 -10.96 -8.54 -2.82
C THR A 198 -12.13 -8.77 -1.86
N ALA A 199 -12.30 -7.91 -0.84
CA ALA A 199 -13.44 -7.99 0.07
C ALA A 199 -14.78 -7.75 -0.64
N THR A 200 -14.86 -6.76 -1.54
CA THR A 200 -16.05 -6.50 -2.35
C THR A 200 -16.40 -7.68 -3.25
N GLU A 201 -15.40 -8.29 -3.91
CA GLU A 201 -15.62 -9.46 -4.76
C GLU A 201 -16.10 -10.67 -3.96
N LEU A 202 -15.50 -10.92 -2.78
CA LEU A 202 -15.96 -11.99 -1.88
C LEU A 202 -17.40 -11.78 -1.42
N LEU A 203 -17.78 -10.53 -1.13
CA LEU A 203 -19.15 -10.17 -0.77
C LEU A 203 -20.13 -10.39 -1.94
N ASP A 204 -19.74 -9.98 -3.15
CA ASP A 204 -20.57 -10.18 -4.35
C ASP A 204 -20.75 -11.68 -4.66
N ILE A 205 -19.68 -12.47 -4.58
CA ILE A 205 -19.75 -13.94 -4.74
C ILE A 205 -20.68 -14.54 -3.68
N LEU A 206 -20.59 -14.09 -2.43
CA LEU A 206 -21.48 -14.55 -1.36
C LEU A 206 -22.94 -14.20 -1.65
N CYS A 207 -23.24 -12.94 -1.97
CA CYS A 207 -24.59 -12.48 -2.31
C CYS A 207 -25.16 -13.25 -3.50
N LYS A 208 -24.35 -13.49 -4.54
CA LYS A 208 -24.75 -14.30 -5.68
C LYS A 208 -24.96 -15.76 -5.30
N THR A 209 -24.14 -16.33 -4.43
CA THR A 209 -24.31 -17.72 -3.97
C THR A 209 -25.59 -17.89 -3.15
N ILE A 210 -25.93 -16.91 -2.31
CA ILE A 210 -27.18 -16.91 -1.54
C ILE A 210 -28.39 -16.76 -2.47
N THR A 211 -28.36 -15.79 -3.37
CA THR A 211 -29.51 -15.51 -4.28
C THR A 211 -29.69 -16.54 -5.38
N SER A 212 -28.64 -17.25 -5.79
CA SER A 212 -28.71 -18.34 -6.77
C SER A 212 -28.84 -19.73 -6.14
N PHE A 213 -28.98 -19.81 -4.82
CA PHE A 213 -29.21 -21.08 -4.14
C PHE A 213 -30.48 -21.74 -4.66
N LYS A 214 -30.36 -23.00 -5.07
CA LYS A 214 -31.48 -23.87 -5.41
C LYS A 214 -31.33 -25.16 -4.61
N PRO A 215 -32.32 -25.56 -3.80
CA PRO A 215 -32.26 -26.82 -3.07
C PRO A 215 -32.14 -27.97 -4.06
N VAL A 216 -31.19 -28.86 -3.80
CA VAL A 216 -30.95 -30.06 -4.61
C VAL A 216 -31.97 -31.12 -4.22
N ASN A 217 -32.32 -31.18 -2.93
CA ASN A 217 -33.32 -32.09 -2.41
C ASN A 217 -34.69 -31.40 -2.32
N LYS A 218 -35.56 -31.70 -3.28
CA LYS A 218 -36.91 -31.14 -3.34
C LYS A 218 -37.83 -31.63 -2.22
N ASP A 219 -37.47 -32.73 -1.57
CA ASP A 219 -38.29 -33.36 -0.53
C ASP A 219 -38.19 -32.62 0.82
N ASN A 220 -37.13 -31.84 1.05
CA ASN A 220 -36.99 -31.01 2.25
C ASN A 220 -36.12 -29.76 2.00
N PRO A 221 -36.65 -28.78 1.24
CA PRO A 221 -35.90 -27.61 0.82
C PRO A 221 -35.51 -26.69 2.00
N GLU A 222 -36.37 -26.57 3.01
CA GLU A 222 -36.15 -25.72 4.17
C GLU A 222 -34.97 -26.19 5.04
N ALA A 223 -34.84 -27.52 5.24
CA ALA A 223 -33.72 -28.08 5.99
C ALA A 223 -32.37 -27.89 5.26
N GLU A 224 -32.38 -27.94 3.93
CA GLU A 224 -31.19 -27.74 3.11
C GLU A 224 -30.76 -26.27 3.09
N GLU A 225 -31.71 -25.34 3.00
CA GLU A 225 -31.49 -23.90 3.11
C GLU A 225 -30.97 -23.50 4.50
N LEU A 226 -31.56 -24.04 5.58
CA LEU A 226 -31.11 -23.80 6.95
C LEU A 226 -29.66 -24.30 7.15
N LYS A 227 -29.33 -25.46 6.59
CA LYS A 227 -27.96 -26.02 6.63
C LYS A 227 -26.96 -25.17 5.86
N PHE A 228 -27.35 -24.66 4.70
CA PHE A 228 -26.53 -23.74 3.90
C PHE A 228 -26.27 -22.42 4.64
N LEU A 229 -27.32 -21.77 5.15
CA LEU A 229 -27.20 -20.51 5.93
C LEU A 229 -26.37 -20.70 7.20
N THR A 230 -26.53 -21.83 7.90
CA THR A 230 -25.75 -22.15 9.10
C THR A 230 -24.26 -22.31 8.77
N ASN A 231 -23.93 -22.98 7.67
CA ASN A 231 -22.54 -23.10 7.20
C ASN A 231 -21.94 -21.74 6.80
N CYS A 232 -22.71 -20.88 6.13
CA CYS A 232 -22.30 -19.51 5.81
C CYS A 232 -22.04 -18.68 7.08
N ALA A 233 -22.90 -18.79 8.09
CA ALA A 233 -22.75 -18.10 9.38
C ALA A 233 -21.52 -18.59 10.15
N ILE A 234 -21.24 -19.90 10.15
CA ILE A 234 -20.03 -20.48 10.77
C ILE A 234 -18.77 -19.96 10.08
N LYS A 235 -18.73 -19.95 8.73
CA LYS A 235 -17.60 -19.39 7.96
C LYS A 235 -17.39 -17.89 8.27
N HIS A 236 -18.47 -17.09 8.31
CA HIS A 236 -18.39 -15.67 8.68
C HIS A 236 -17.89 -15.46 10.11
N ARG A 237 -18.41 -16.23 11.07
CA ARG A 237 -17.97 -16.16 12.47
C ARG A 237 -16.48 -16.50 12.61
N HIS A 238 -15.97 -17.43 11.81
CA HIS A 238 -14.55 -17.77 11.80
C HIS A 238 -13.70 -16.61 11.27
N ILE A 239 -14.11 -15.98 10.16
CA ILE A 239 -13.45 -14.79 9.60
C ILE A 239 -13.49 -13.64 10.62
N ILE A 240 -14.66 -13.34 11.20
CA ILE A 240 -14.82 -12.27 12.20
C ILE A 240 -13.94 -12.55 13.43
N ARG A 241 -13.93 -13.77 13.97
CA ARG A 241 -13.05 -14.12 15.10
C ARG A 241 -11.59 -13.89 14.76
N LYS A 242 -11.16 -14.27 13.55
CA LYS A 242 -9.77 -14.04 13.14
C LYS A 242 -9.44 -12.57 12.87
N VAL A 243 -10.40 -11.74 12.49
CA VAL A 243 -10.21 -10.30 12.29
C VAL A 243 -10.27 -9.51 13.60
N VAL A 244 -11.15 -9.89 14.54
CA VAL A 244 -11.31 -9.22 15.85
C VAL A 244 -10.18 -9.55 16.82
N LEU A 245 -9.48 -10.68 16.62
CA LEU A 245 -8.31 -11.08 17.41
C LEU A 245 -6.97 -10.54 16.86
N ILE A 246 -7.00 -9.68 15.83
CA ILE A 246 -5.85 -8.96 15.25
C ILE A 246 -5.79 -7.54 15.82
#